data_AF-A0AAV5XFY4-F1
#
_entry.id   AF-A0AAV5XFY4-F1
#
_cell.length_a   1.000
_cell.length_b   1.000
_cell.length_c   1.000
_cell.angle_alpha   90.00
_cell.angle_beta   90.00
_cell.angle_gamma   90.00
#
_symmetry.space_group_name_H-M   'P 1'
#
loop_
_entity.id
_entity.type
_entity.pdbx_description
1 polymer ?
#
loop_
_entity_poly.entity_id
_entity_poly.type
_entity_poly.pdbx_seq_one_letter_code
_entity_poly.pdbx_strand_id
1 'polypeptide(L)'
;MRTAVLAAVLLALGPPPVLAQSADELKSLKKDIDALKEGQAAIQKDLQEIKNLLRPRPSAAAPPQEVVLTVGSAPSKGSKDAKLTLVEFTDYQ
;
A
#
# COMPACT_ATOMS: atom_id res chain seq x y z
N MET A 1 55.21 -53.27 -3.55
CA MET A 1 54.11 -52.69 -4.36
C MET A 1 52.71 -52.94 -3.82
N ARG A 2 52.39 -54.12 -3.25
CA ARG A 2 51.04 -54.44 -2.72
C ARG A 2 50.62 -53.63 -1.48
N THR A 3 51.57 -53.28 -0.61
CA THR A 3 51.33 -52.51 0.61
C THR A 3 51.11 -51.01 0.36
N ALA A 4 51.73 -50.47 -0.70
CA ALA A 4 51.54 -49.08 -1.11
C ALA A 4 50.14 -48.82 -1.68
N VAL A 5 49.56 -49.82 -2.34
CA VAL A 5 48.19 -49.76 -2.87
C VAL A 5 47.16 -49.80 -1.72
N LEU A 6 47.42 -50.55 -0.66
CA LEU A 6 46.52 -50.60 0.50
C LEU A 6 46.46 -49.27 1.27
N ALA A 7 47.58 -48.55 1.38
CA ALA A 7 47.64 -47.25 2.04
C ALA A 7 46.92 -46.15 1.24
N ALA A 8 46.95 -46.22 -0.09
CA ALA A 8 46.26 -45.25 -0.96
C ALA A 8 44.73 -45.43 -0.95
N VAL A 9 44.25 -46.67 -0.79
CA VAL A 9 42.80 -46.97 -0.72
C VAL A 9 42.19 -46.54 0.63
N LEU A 10 42.97 -46.61 1.72
CA LEU A 10 42.53 -46.15 3.05
C LEU A 10 42.42 -44.63 3.17
N LEU A 11 43.17 -43.86 2.36
CA LEU A 11 43.06 -42.39 2.34
C LEU A 11 41.86 -41.88 1.54
N ALA A 12 41.25 -42.72 0.69
CA ALA A 12 40.12 -42.36 -0.16
C ALA A 12 38.74 -42.66 0.46
N LEU A 13 38.70 -43.22 1.69
CA LEU A 13 37.48 -43.57 2.41
C LEU A 13 37.18 -42.67 3.63
N GLY A 14 37.78 -41.48 3.70
CA GLY A 14 37.38 -40.46 4.67
C GLY A 14 36.02 -39.85 4.31
N PRO A 15 35.11 -39.59 5.28
CA PRO A 15 33.82 -38.98 4.98
C PRO A 15 34.04 -37.59 4.34
N PRO A 16 33.25 -37.22 3.32
CA PRO A 16 33.33 -35.88 2.74
C PRO A 16 32.99 -34.83 3.81
N PRO A 17 33.52 -33.60 3.69
CA PRO A 17 33.26 -32.51 4.62
C PRO A 17 31.81 -32.00 4.48
N VAL A 18 30.86 -32.74 5.05
CA VAL A 18 29.42 -32.41 5.06
C VAL A 18 29.08 -31.34 6.10
N LEU A 19 29.98 -31.05 7.05
CA LEU A 19 29.72 -30.14 8.18
C LEU A 19 30.02 -28.66 7.90
N ALA A 20 30.67 -28.32 6.79
CA ALA A 20 31.02 -26.92 6.49
C ALA A 20 29.86 -26.15 5.83
N GLN A 21 29.06 -26.79 4.99
CA GLN A 21 27.95 -26.14 4.28
C GLN A 21 26.85 -25.66 5.25
N SER A 22 26.59 -26.42 6.32
CA SER A 22 25.52 -26.13 7.28
C SER A 22 25.77 -24.85 8.10
N ALA A 23 27.04 -24.52 8.36
CA ALA A 23 27.39 -23.34 9.14
C ALA A 23 27.21 -22.04 8.35
N ASP A 24 27.58 -22.05 7.06
CA ASP A 24 27.38 -20.92 6.15
C ASP A 24 25.90 -20.70 5.82
N GLU A 25 25.14 -21.78 5.64
CA GLU A 25 23.68 -21.72 5.46
C GLU A 25 22.97 -21.14 6.70
N LEU A 26 23.36 -21.57 7.91
CA LEU A 26 22.82 -20.99 9.15
C LEU A 26 23.15 -19.51 9.29
N LYS A 27 24.35 -19.10 8.88
CA LYS A 27 24.77 -17.70 8.89
C LYS A 27 23.98 -16.87 7.87
N SER A 28 23.72 -17.40 6.68
CA SER A 28 22.85 -16.78 5.68
C SER A 28 21.43 -16.65 6.20
N LEU A 29 20.87 -17.72 6.75
CA LEU A 29 19.51 -17.75 7.29
C LEU A 29 19.32 -16.75 8.43
N LYS A 30 20.31 -16.60 9.31
CA LYS A 30 20.30 -15.57 10.36
C LYS A 30 20.26 -14.15 9.75
N LYS A 31 21.06 -13.90 8.72
CA LYS A 31 21.06 -12.62 8.01
C LYS A 31 19.72 -12.32 7.34
N ASP A 32 19.08 -13.33 6.75
CA ASP A 32 17.76 -13.20 6.15
C ASP A 32 16.68 -12.91 7.21
N ILE A 33 16.78 -13.54 8.39
CA ILE A 33 15.90 -13.25 9.54
C ILE A 33 16.07 -11.81 10.02
N ASP A 34 17.31 -11.33 10.12
CA ASP A 34 17.59 -9.96 10.57
C ASP A 34 17.04 -8.94 9.56
N ALA A 35 17.26 -9.16 8.26
CA ALA A 35 16.68 -8.35 7.20
C ALA A 35 15.14 -8.37 7.21
N LEU A 36 14.53 -9.54 7.46
CA LEU A 36 13.08 -9.66 7.55
C LEU A 36 12.52 -8.92 8.76
N LYS A 37 13.22 -8.93 9.91
CA LYS A 37 12.84 -8.18 11.11
C LYS A 37 12.92 -6.67 10.86
N GLU A 38 13.99 -6.20 10.22
CA GLU A 38 14.13 -4.79 9.82
C GLU A 38 12.99 -4.37 8.89
N GLY A 39 12.67 -5.19 7.89
CA GLY A 39 11.54 -4.96 6.99
C GLY A 39 10.20 -4.90 7.72
N GLN A 40 9.95 -5.82 8.66
CA GLN A 40 8.72 -5.81 9.48
C GLN A 40 8.62 -4.56 10.35
N ALA A 41 9.72 -4.11 10.95
CA ALA A 41 9.74 -2.89 11.76
C ALA A 41 9.41 -1.64 10.93
N ALA A 42 9.94 -1.56 9.69
CA ALA A 42 9.62 -0.48 8.77
C ALA A 42 8.12 -0.49 8.38
N ILE A 43 7.58 -1.65 8.02
CA ILE A 43 6.15 -1.80 7.68
C ILE A 43 5.26 -1.39 8.86
N GLN A 44 5.59 -1.80 10.08
CA GLN A 44 4.81 -1.42 11.27
C GLN A 44 4.81 0.09 11.49
N LYS A 45 5.95 0.76 11.25
CA LYS A 45 6.06 2.21 11.33
C LYS A 45 5.19 2.90 10.28
N ASP A 46 5.27 2.45 9.02
CA ASP A 46 4.48 3.02 7.92
C ASP A 46 2.98 2.85 8.18
N LEU A 47 2.55 1.69 8.67
CA LEU A 47 1.15 1.45 9.05
C LEU A 47 0.69 2.39 10.17
N GLN A 48 1.55 2.69 11.14
CA GLN A 48 1.22 3.64 12.21
C GLN A 48 1.08 5.07 11.65
N GLU A 49 1.92 5.46 10.70
CA GLU A 49 1.84 6.76 10.01
C GLU A 49 0.58 6.86 9.15
N ILE A 50 0.29 5.86 8.32
CA ILE A 50 -0.95 5.77 7.53
C ILE A 50 -2.17 5.88 8.46
N LYS A 51 -2.17 5.14 9.57
CA LYS A 51 -3.26 5.22 10.55
C LYS A 51 -3.40 6.62 11.14
N ASN A 52 -2.28 7.32 11.38
CA ASN A 52 -2.31 8.70 11.88
C ASN A 52 -2.89 9.67 10.85
N LEU A 53 -2.53 9.52 9.57
CA LEU A 53 -3.03 10.35 8.47
C LEU A 53 -4.51 10.10 8.18
N LEU A 54 -4.92 8.84 8.24
CA LEU A 54 -6.31 8.41 8.02
C LEU A 54 -7.17 8.49 9.28
N ARG A 55 -6.65 8.97 10.41
CA ARG A 55 -7.49 9.22 11.59
C ARG A 55 -8.64 10.10 11.12
N PRO A 56 -9.90 9.68 11.34
CA PRO A 56 -11.05 10.48 10.99
C PRO A 56 -10.88 11.83 11.67
N ARG A 57 -10.58 12.87 10.89
CA ARG A 57 -10.70 14.23 11.39
C ARG A 57 -12.20 14.40 11.63
N PRO A 58 -12.65 14.79 12.83
CA PRO A 58 -14.04 15.20 13.01
C PRO A 58 -14.33 16.23 11.94
N SER A 59 -15.20 15.88 10.99
CA SER A 59 -15.56 16.80 9.94
C SER A 59 -16.27 17.96 10.62
N ALA A 60 -15.60 19.09 10.74
CA ALA A 60 -16.24 20.35 11.13
C ALA A 60 -17.17 20.88 10.03
N ALA A 61 -17.31 20.16 8.91
CA ALA A 61 -18.33 20.40 7.92
C ALA A 61 -19.34 19.25 7.96
N ALA A 62 -20.57 19.57 8.34
CA ALA A 62 -21.71 18.72 8.03
C ALA A 62 -21.67 18.36 6.53
N PRO A 63 -22.07 17.13 6.14
CA PRO A 63 -22.21 16.80 4.73
C PRO A 63 -23.06 17.87 4.04
N PRO A 64 -22.75 18.27 2.78
CA PRO A 64 -23.59 19.20 2.03
C PRO A 64 -25.02 18.67 2.04
N GLN A 65 -25.92 19.40 2.68
CA GLN A 65 -27.32 19.02 2.70
C GLN A 65 -27.91 19.38 1.35
N GLU A 66 -28.53 18.42 0.69
CA GLU A 66 -29.35 18.68 -0.49
C GLU A 66 -30.58 19.47 -0.04
N VAL A 67 -30.56 20.78 -0.28
CA VAL A 67 -31.68 21.67 0.04
C VAL A 67 -32.51 21.86 -1.22
N VAL A 68 -33.70 21.28 -1.23
CA VAL A 68 -34.71 21.59 -2.26
C VAL A 68 -35.31 22.95 -1.93
N LEU A 69 -34.86 24.01 -2.62
CA LEU A 69 -35.50 25.33 -2.54
C LEU A 69 -36.78 25.33 -3.38
N THR A 70 -37.93 25.36 -2.70
CA THR A 70 -39.22 25.60 -3.36
C THR A 70 -39.57 27.09 -3.34
N VAL A 71 -39.96 27.63 -4.49
CA VAL A 71 -40.49 28.99 -4.59
C VAL A 71 -42.02 29.05 -4.47
N GLY A 72 -42.68 27.90 -4.27
CA GLY A 72 -44.11 27.74 -3.95
C GLY A 72 -45.03 28.92 -4.31
N SER A 73 -45.58 29.56 -3.28
CA SER A 73 -46.43 30.76 -3.35
C SER A 73 -45.65 32.05 -3.02
N ALA A 74 -44.31 32.03 -3.16
CA ALA A 74 -43.49 33.20 -2.89
C ALA A 74 -43.97 34.39 -3.75
N PRO A 75 -43.92 35.62 -3.22
CA PRO A 75 -44.28 36.80 -3.97
C PRO A 75 -43.52 36.85 -5.29
N SER A 76 -44.26 36.84 -6.40
CA SER A 76 -43.72 36.96 -7.74
C SER A 76 -44.34 38.17 -8.43
N LYS A 77 -43.55 38.82 -9.28
CA LYS A 77 -43.99 40.01 -10.01
C LYS A 77 -44.59 39.59 -11.34
N GLY A 78 -45.85 39.93 -11.57
CA GLY A 78 -46.58 39.62 -12.80
C GLY A 78 -47.53 38.42 -12.67
N SER A 79 -48.28 38.15 -13.73
CA SER A 79 -49.17 36.98 -13.81
C SER A 79 -48.37 35.70 -14.03
N LYS A 80 -48.81 34.58 -13.44
CA LYS A 80 -48.26 33.25 -13.72
C LYS A 80 -48.41 32.85 -15.19
N ASP A 81 -49.42 33.37 -15.87
CA ASP A 81 -49.75 33.07 -17.26
C ASP A 81 -49.33 34.20 -18.22
N ALA A 82 -48.42 35.07 -17.81
CA ALA A 82 -47.96 36.17 -18.65
C ALA A 82 -47.29 35.63 -19.93
N LYS A 83 -47.65 36.20 -21.08
CA LYS A 83 -46.97 35.90 -22.35
C LYS A 83 -45.57 36.49 -22.29
N LEU A 84 -44.57 35.66 -22.55
CA LEU A 84 -43.15 36.05 -22.57
C LEU A 84 -42.63 36.07 -24.00
N THR A 85 -41.73 36.99 -24.29
CA THR A 85 -40.94 37.01 -25.52
C THR A 85 -39.47 36.88 -25.14
N LEU A 86 -38.85 35.76 -25.52
CA LEU A 86 -37.43 35.50 -25.31
C LEU A 86 -36.66 36.02 -26.53
N VAL A 87 -35.67 36.87 -26.30
CA VAL A 87 -34.76 37.35 -27.35
C VAL A 87 -33.35 36.94 -26.96
N GLU A 88 -32.75 36.09 -27.77
CA GLU A 88 -31.38 35.61 -27.57
C GLU A 88 -30.43 36.32 -28.54
N PHE A 89 -29.31 36.81 -28.04
CA PHE A 89 -28.24 37.39 -28.84
C PHE A 89 -26.94 36.64 -28.54
N THR A 90 -26.16 36.38 -29.58
CA THR A 90 -24.80 35.83 -29.45
C THR A 90 -23.86 36.76 -30.20
N ASP A 91 -22.87 37.29 -29.49
CA ASP A 91 -21.77 38.05 -30.07
C ASP A 91 -20.64 37.06 -30.41
N TYR A 92 -20.34 36.90 -31.69
CA TYR A 92 -19.22 36.08 -32.16
C TYR A 92 -18.09 37.03 -32.57
N GLN A 93 -16.94 36.91 -31.90
CA GLN A 93 -15.69 37.57 -32.27
C GLN A 93 -14.77 36.61 -33.03
#